data_AF-A0A1I7AG47-F1
#
_entry.id   AF-A0A1I7AG47-F1
#
_cell.length_a   1.000
_cell.length_b   1.000
_cell.length_c   1.000
_cell.angle_alpha   90.00
_cell.angle_beta   90.00
_cell.angle_gamma   90.00
#
_symmetry.space_group_name_H-M   'P 1'
#
loop_
_entity.id
_entity.type
_entity.pdbx_description
1 polymer ?
#
loop_
_entity_poly.entity_id
_entity_poly.type
_entity_poly.pdbx_seq_one_letter_code
_entity_poly.pdbx_strand_id
1 'polypeptide(L)'
;MTHNQYTTPGTRLTWSDVGEWVDAAHRIGRRRPGAARNRAFAAHAAALPRDLTNRETHMPSLEAAIHLLKHGHPSLARPQRGHRADHPTTPVIMDLMNRLAVLKRRDEIPAGNNWTAMFGGSDAHSG
;
A
#
# COMPACT_ATOMS: atom_id res chain seq x y z
N MET A 1 -14.92 1.28 15.80
CA MET A 1 -13.82 0.68 15.01
C MET A 1 -12.54 0.92 15.79
N THR A 2 -11.85 -0.13 16.23
CA THR A 2 -10.53 0.01 16.86
C THR A 2 -9.52 0.43 15.80
N HIS A 3 -9.02 1.66 15.89
CA HIS A 3 -7.87 2.10 15.09
C HIS A 3 -6.64 1.41 15.67
N ASN A 4 -6.16 0.36 15.00
CA ASN A 4 -4.90 -0.26 15.38
C ASN A 4 -3.78 0.75 15.12
N GLN A 5 -3.14 1.21 16.18
CA GLN A 5 -1.95 2.04 16.09
C GLN A 5 -0.72 1.15 16.01
N TYR A 6 0.14 1.42 15.03
CA TYR A 6 1.38 0.69 14.81
C TYR A 6 2.57 1.59 15.13
N THR A 7 3.71 0.98 15.45
CA THR A 7 4.96 1.69 15.73
C THR A 7 6.07 1.13 14.87
N THR A 8 6.89 2.01 14.29
CA THR A 8 8.12 1.59 13.61
C THR A 8 9.11 1.02 14.63
N PRO A 9 9.50 -0.27 14.52
CA PRO A 9 10.36 -0.91 15.51
C PRO A 9 11.67 -0.15 15.76
N GLY A 10 12.07 -0.05 17.02
CA GLY A 10 13.27 0.70 17.42
C GLY A 10 13.12 2.22 17.34
N THR A 11 11.91 2.75 17.19
CA THR A 11 11.62 4.18 17.19
C THR A 11 10.33 4.49 17.96
N ARG A 12 10.06 5.79 18.20
CA ARG A 12 8.76 6.28 18.74
C ARG A 12 7.80 6.74 17.64
N LEU A 13 8.06 6.43 16.38
CA LEU A 13 7.22 6.87 15.27
C LEU A 13 6.01 5.94 15.16
N THR A 14 4.83 6.48 15.41
CA THR A 14 3.55 5.78 15.31
C THR A 14 2.81 6.17 14.04
N TRP A 15 1.98 5.27 13.53
CA TRP A 15 1.13 5.45 12.36
C TRP A 15 -0.08 4.51 12.44
N SER A 16 -1.16 4.86 11.77
CA SER A 16 -2.44 4.14 11.80
C SER A 16 -3.03 3.89 10.41
N ASP A 17 -2.46 4.51 9.37
CA ASP A 17 -2.78 4.28 7.96
C ASP A 17 -1.51 4.29 7.08
N VAL A 18 -1.66 4.03 5.77
CA VAL A 18 -0.52 3.98 4.84
C VAL A 18 0.08 5.36 4.61
N GLY A 19 -0.71 6.44 4.68
CA GLY A 19 -0.23 7.81 4.55
C GLY A 19 0.67 8.21 5.73
N GLU A 20 0.24 7.93 6.97
CA GLU A 20 1.05 8.16 8.17
C GLU A 20 2.31 7.28 8.18
N TRP A 21 2.25 6.08 7.61
CA TRP A 21 3.42 5.24 7.40
C TRP A 21 4.43 5.92 6.45
N VAL A 22 3.98 6.49 5.33
CA VAL A 22 4.81 7.28 4.40
C VAL A 22 5.44 8.48 5.10
N ASP A 23 4.66 9.22 5.90
CA ASP A 23 5.16 10.35 6.69
C ASP A 23 6.24 9.94 7.70
N ALA A 24 6.07 8.77 8.34
CA ALA A 24 7.06 8.21 9.24
C ALA A 24 8.38 7.91 8.52
N ALA A 25 8.34 7.35 7.30
CA ALA A 25 9.52 7.18 6.45
C ALA A 25 10.24 8.51 6.19
N HIS A 26 9.51 9.57 5.84
CA HIS A 26 10.09 10.90 5.64
C HIS A 26 10.71 11.48 6.93
N ARG A 27 10.09 11.24 8.09
CA ARG A 27 10.65 11.62 9.40
C ARG A 27 11.94 10.87 9.71
N ILE A 28 12.08 9.61 9.32
CA ILE A 28 13.35 8.87 9.45
C ILE A 28 14.42 9.48 8.55
N GLY A 29 14.07 9.84 7.31
CA GLY A 29 15.00 10.46 6.35
C GLY A 29 15.61 11.77 6.82
N ARG A 30 14.87 12.56 7.60
CA ARG A 30 15.33 13.83 8.20
C ARG A 30 16.32 13.65 9.36
N ARG A 31 16.51 12.44 9.88
CA ARG A 31 17.48 12.19 10.97
C ARG A 31 18.92 12.27 10.46
N ARG A 32 19.84 12.56 11.38
CA ARG A 32 21.29 12.56 11.11
C ARG A 32 21.70 11.24 10.41
N PRO A 33 22.47 11.31 9.31
CA PRO A 33 22.99 10.12 8.65
C PRO A 33 23.79 9.23 9.62
N GLY A 34 23.57 7.91 9.54
CA GLY A 34 24.30 6.95 10.35
C GLY A 34 23.60 5.59 10.48
N ALA A 35 24.27 4.64 11.14
CA ALA A 35 23.79 3.28 11.30
C ALA A 35 22.39 3.20 11.96
N ALA A 36 22.12 4.07 12.93
CA ALA A 36 20.80 4.12 13.59
C ALA A 36 19.67 4.50 12.62
N ARG A 37 19.92 5.45 11.69
CA ARG A 37 18.96 5.81 10.64
C ARG A 37 18.71 4.65 9.69
N ASN A 38 19.78 3.96 9.27
CA ASN A 38 19.69 2.84 8.35
C ASN A 38 18.91 1.66 8.96
N ARG A 39 19.15 1.35 10.24
CA ARG A 39 18.36 0.35 10.98
C ARG A 39 16.89 0.74 11.08
N ALA A 40 16.59 2.01 11.37
CA ALA A 40 15.21 2.49 11.42
C ALA A 40 14.52 2.35 10.06
N PHE A 41 15.19 2.65 8.95
CA PHE A 41 14.64 2.44 7.62
C PHE A 41 14.36 0.96 7.31
N ALA A 42 15.31 0.07 7.61
CA ALA A 42 15.13 -1.36 7.35
C ALA A 42 13.98 -1.95 8.17
N ALA A 43 13.89 -1.58 9.45
CA ALA A 43 12.78 -1.99 10.32
C ALA A 43 11.44 -1.42 9.84
N HIS A 44 11.42 -0.15 9.40
CA HIS A 44 10.21 0.51 8.92
C HIS A 44 9.65 -0.13 7.65
N ALA A 45 10.53 -0.47 6.69
CA ALA A 45 10.14 -1.09 5.43
C ALA A 45 9.39 -2.42 5.60
N ALA A 46 9.73 -3.18 6.64
CA ALA A 46 9.11 -4.47 6.97
C ALA A 46 7.91 -4.35 7.93
N ALA A 47 7.67 -3.17 8.52
CA ALA A 47 6.66 -2.99 9.56
C ALA A 47 5.23 -2.81 9.01
N LEU A 48 5.06 -2.58 7.71
CA LEU A 48 3.74 -2.34 7.14
C LEU A 48 2.91 -3.64 7.12
N PRO A 49 1.79 -3.74 7.85
CA PRO A 49 1.03 -4.97 8.00
C PRO A 49 0.06 -5.14 6.84
N ARG A 50 -0.09 -6.38 6.38
CA ARG A 50 -1.00 -6.74 5.28
C ARG A 50 -2.45 -6.31 5.53
N ASP A 51 -2.94 -6.44 6.76
CA ASP A 51 -4.31 -6.04 7.09
C ASP A 51 -4.55 -4.55 6.95
N LEU A 52 -3.55 -3.72 7.26
CA LEU A 52 -3.66 -2.28 7.06
C LEU A 52 -3.70 -1.94 5.57
N THR A 53 -2.78 -2.53 4.80
CA THR A 53 -2.74 -2.40 3.34
C THR A 53 -4.07 -2.81 2.70
N ASN A 54 -4.68 -3.91 3.14
CA ASN A 54 -5.95 -4.40 2.58
C ASN A 54 -7.13 -3.44 2.83
N ARG A 55 -7.09 -2.67 3.92
CA ARG A 55 -8.14 -1.71 4.30
C ARG A 55 -7.95 -0.35 3.65
N GLU A 56 -6.72 0.01 3.28
CA GLU A 56 -6.39 1.29 2.65
C GLU A 56 -7.22 1.53 1.39
N THR A 57 -7.77 2.72 1.23
CA THR A 57 -8.57 3.14 0.06
C THR A 57 -7.97 4.34 -0.65
N HIS A 58 -7.05 5.06 0.00
CA HIS A 58 -6.42 6.23 -0.57
C HIS A 58 -5.31 5.83 -1.55
N MET A 59 -5.64 5.82 -2.84
CA MET A 59 -4.70 5.44 -3.92
C MET A 59 -3.38 6.23 -3.90
N PRO A 60 -3.35 7.56 -3.68
CA PRO A 60 -2.09 8.29 -3.61
C PRO A 60 -1.16 7.80 -2.50
N SER A 61 -1.70 7.38 -1.34
CA SER A 61 -0.89 6.81 -0.25
C SER A 61 -0.25 5.48 -0.66
N LEU A 62 -1.01 4.62 -1.36
CA LEU A 62 -0.49 3.35 -1.88
C LEU A 62 0.62 3.58 -2.92
N GLU A 63 0.42 4.53 -3.83
CA GLU A 63 1.41 4.88 -4.85
C GLU A 63 2.69 5.46 -4.24
N ALA A 64 2.56 6.34 -3.24
CA ALA A 64 3.69 6.90 -2.51
C ALA A 64 4.49 5.82 -1.75
N ALA A 65 3.80 4.90 -1.06
CA ALA A 65 4.44 3.78 -0.37
C ALA A 65 5.20 2.86 -1.35
N ILE A 66 4.60 2.52 -2.49
CA ILE A 66 5.25 1.72 -3.54
C ILE A 66 6.48 2.47 -4.08
N HIS A 67 6.38 3.77 -4.33
CA HIS A 67 7.48 4.58 -4.82
C HIS A 67 8.66 4.59 -3.82
N LEU A 68 8.38 4.81 -2.53
CA LEU A 68 9.39 4.77 -1.48
C LEU A 68 10.11 3.43 -1.39
N LEU A 69 9.38 2.32 -1.48
CA LEU A 69 9.96 0.97 -1.40
C LEU A 69 10.73 0.56 -2.66
N LYS A 70 10.47 1.19 -3.81
CA LYS A 70 11.20 0.93 -5.07
C LYS A 70 12.40 1.85 -5.27
N HIS A 71 12.27 3.12 -4.88
CA HIS A 71 13.19 4.19 -5.27
C HIS A 71 13.72 5.02 -4.09
N GLY A 72 13.26 4.76 -2.87
CA GLY A 72 13.69 5.48 -1.68
C GLY A 72 15.13 5.15 -1.25
N HIS A 73 15.48 5.56 -0.03
CA HIS A 73 16.81 5.33 0.54
C HIS A 73 17.21 3.84 0.48
N PRO A 74 18.48 3.47 0.22
CA PRO A 74 18.87 2.05 0.03
C PRO A 74 18.51 1.11 1.18
N SER A 75 18.48 1.61 2.42
CA SER A 75 18.05 0.83 3.60
C SER A 75 16.52 0.69 3.76
N LEU A 76 15.74 1.42 2.95
CA LEU A 76 14.28 1.34 2.87
C LEU A 76 13.87 0.59 1.59
N ALA A 77 14.58 0.83 0.50
CA ALA A 77 14.31 0.29 -0.81
C ALA A 77 14.54 -1.23 -0.86
N ARG A 78 13.79 -1.87 -1.75
CA ARG A 78 13.90 -3.30 -2.05
C ARG A 78 15.34 -3.66 -2.43
N PRO A 79 15.87 -4.79 -1.94
CA PRO A 79 17.17 -5.27 -2.40
C PRO A 79 17.21 -5.54 -3.91
N GLN A 80 18.43 -5.60 -4.45
CA GLN A 80 18.71 -6.01 -5.83
C GLN A 80 18.12 -7.38 -6.15
N ARG A 81 17.87 -7.65 -7.45
CA ARG A 81 17.08 -8.80 -7.94
C ARG A 81 17.52 -10.15 -7.35
N GLY A 82 18.81 -10.36 -7.13
CA GLY A 82 19.38 -11.59 -6.58
C GLY A 82 19.18 -11.82 -5.08
N HIS A 83 18.77 -10.81 -4.31
CA HIS A 83 18.61 -10.89 -2.85
C HIS A 83 17.14 -10.77 -2.40
N ARG A 84 16.20 -10.95 -3.33
CA ARG A 84 14.77 -10.67 -3.09
C ARG A 84 13.98 -11.83 -2.53
N ALA A 85 14.44 -13.07 -2.74
CA ALA A 85 13.67 -14.28 -2.45
C ALA A 85 13.20 -14.32 -1.00
N ASP A 86 14.08 -13.95 -0.06
CA ASP A 86 13.81 -14.03 1.38
C ASP A 86 13.70 -12.66 2.05
N HIS A 87 13.67 -11.56 1.28
CA HIS A 87 13.69 -10.23 1.89
C HIS A 87 12.28 -9.80 2.36
N PRO A 88 12.12 -9.36 3.62
CA PRO A 88 10.81 -9.09 4.23
C PRO A 88 10.01 -7.97 3.56
N THR A 89 10.65 -7.13 2.74
CA THR A 89 9.96 -6.05 2.00
C THR A 89 9.31 -6.51 0.69
N THR A 90 9.68 -7.69 0.16
CA THR A 90 9.07 -8.20 -1.08
C THR A 90 7.56 -8.45 -0.91
N PRO A 91 7.09 -9.15 0.14
CA PRO A 91 5.66 -9.34 0.38
C PRO A 91 4.89 -8.01 0.54
N VAL A 92 5.48 -7.04 1.24
CA VAL A 92 4.86 -5.70 1.45
C VAL A 92 4.59 -4.99 0.13
N ILE A 93 5.57 -4.99 -0.79
CA ILE A 93 5.40 -4.37 -2.11
C ILE A 93 4.32 -5.08 -2.93
N MET A 94 4.26 -6.42 -2.85
CA MET A 94 3.23 -7.20 -3.54
C MET A 94 1.83 -6.89 -3.01
N ASP A 95 1.65 -6.84 -1.70
CA ASP A 95 0.36 -6.49 -1.08
C ASP A 95 -0.10 -5.08 -1.49
N LEU A 96 0.81 -4.09 -1.49
CA LEU A 96 0.51 -2.72 -1.94
C LEU A 96 0.10 -2.67 -3.42
N MET A 97 0.84 -3.35 -4.30
CA MET A 97 0.54 -3.39 -5.73
C MET A 97 -0.79 -4.09 -6.01
N ASN A 98 -1.05 -5.20 -5.33
CA ASN A 98 -2.31 -5.94 -5.46
C ASN A 98 -3.49 -5.09 -5.00
N ARG A 99 -3.35 -4.37 -3.88
CA ARG A 99 -4.40 -3.48 -3.39
C ARG A 99 -4.70 -2.35 -4.38
N LEU A 100 -3.65 -1.70 -4.89
CA LEU A 100 -3.80 -0.63 -5.88
C LEU A 100 -4.50 -1.13 -7.14
N ALA A 101 -4.16 -2.33 -7.62
CA ALA A 101 -4.82 -2.94 -8.78
C ALA A 101 -6.31 -3.21 -8.53
N VAL A 102 -6.69 -3.65 -7.31
CA VAL A 102 -8.10 -3.84 -6.94
C VAL A 102 -8.86 -2.51 -6.96
N LEU A 103 -8.27 -1.42 -6.47
CA LEU A 103 -8.90 -0.10 -6.48
C LEU A 103 -9.07 0.44 -7.90
N LYS A 104 -8.03 0.36 -8.74
CA LYS A 104 -8.09 0.79 -10.14
C LYS A 104 -9.18 0.04 -10.93
N ARG A 105 -9.30 -1.28 -10.73
CA ARG A 105 -10.39 -2.06 -11.33
C ARG A 105 -11.79 -1.67 -10.86
N ARG A 106 -11.94 -1.23 -9.60
CA ARG A 106 -13.23 -0.77 -9.09
C ARG A 106 -13.65 0.55 -9.74
N ASP A 107 -12.70 1.45 -9.96
CA ASP A 107 -12.96 2.73 -10.63
C ASP A 107 -13.23 2.56 -12.14
N GLU A 108 -12.63 1.53 -12.77
CA GLU A 108 -12.83 1.19 -14.18
C GLU A 108 -14.18 0.52 -14.48
N ILE A 109 -14.83 -0.11 -13.49
CA ILE A 109 -16.17 -0.70 -13.68
C ILE A 109 -17.21 0.43 -13.58
N PRO A 110 -17.89 0.80 -14.68
CA PRO A 110 -18.92 1.84 -14.62
C PRO A 110 -20.05 1.40 -13.70
N ALA A 111 -20.49 2.29 -12.81
CA ALA A 111 -21.70 2.08 -12.03
C ALA A 111 -22.94 2.13 -12.96
N GLY A 112 -23.51 0.96 -13.30
CA GLY A 112 -24.75 0.79 -14.08
C GLY A 112 -24.51 0.88 -15.61
N ASN A 113 -24.96 -0.03 -16.48
CA ASN A 113 -26.36 -0.41 -16.72
C ASN A 113 -26.51 -1.79 -17.41
N ASN A 114 -25.46 -2.62 -17.48
CA ASN A 114 -25.43 -3.68 -18.51
C ASN A 114 -26.20 -4.99 -18.19
N TRP A 115 -26.82 -5.12 -17.01
CA TRP A 115 -27.61 -6.31 -16.68
C TRP A 115 -29.05 -6.23 -17.24
N THR A 116 -29.70 -5.08 -17.12
CA THR A 116 -31.09 -4.91 -17.57
C THR A 116 -31.23 -4.85 -19.09
N ALA A 117 -30.18 -4.44 -19.82
CA ALA A 117 -30.17 -4.41 -21.28
C ALA A 117 -29.98 -5.79 -21.93
N MET A 118 -29.33 -6.75 -21.25
CA MET A 118 -29.11 -8.10 -21.81
C MET A 118 -30.30 -9.06 -21.59
N PHE A 119 -31.18 -8.79 -20.62
CA PHE A 119 -32.29 -9.69 -20.27
C PHE A 119 -33.68 -9.03 -20.21
N GLY A 120 -33.79 -7.70 -20.40
CA GLY A 120 -35.04 -6.94 -20.24
C GLY A 120 -35.75 -6.58 -21.55
N GLY A 121 -35.62 -7.40 -22.59
CA GLY A 121 -36.29 -7.20 -23.89
C GLY A 121 -37.44 -8.17 -24.10
N SER A 122 -38.42 -8.20 -23.20
CA SER A 122 -39.68 -8.92 -23.43
C SER A 122 -40.77 -8.25 -22.61
N ASP A 123 -41.45 -7.30 -23.22
CA ASP A 123 -42.87 -6.98 -22.98
C ASP A 123 -43.35 -6.09 -24.16
N ALA A 124 -44.15 -6.66 -25.08
CA ALA A 124 -45.57 -6.33 -25.29
C ALA A 124 -45.75 -5.35 -26.50
N HIS A 125 -46.71 -5.38 -27.43
CA HIS A 125 -48.02 -6.01 -27.72
C HIS A 125 -48.16 -6.06 -29.28
N SER A 126 -49.08 -6.81 -29.93
CA SER A 126 -50.55 -6.62 -30.03
C SER A 126 -51.10 -7.82 -30.84
N GLY A 127 -52.31 -8.33 -30.64
CA GLY A 127 -53.56 -7.57 -30.54
C GLY A 127 -54.11 -7.37 -31.95
#